data_AF-A0A512M4N2-F1
#
_entry.id   AF-A0A512M4N2-F1
#
_cell.length_a   1.000
_cell.length_b   1.000
_cell.length_c   1.000
_cell.angle_alpha   90.00
_cell.angle_beta   90.00
_cell.angle_gamma   90.00
#
_symmetry.space_group_name_H-M   'P 1'
#
loop_
_entity.id
_entity.type
_entity.pdbx_description
1 polymer ?
#
loop_
_entity_poly.entity_id
_entity_poly.type
_entity_poly.pdbx_seq_one_letter_code
_entity_poly.pdbx_strand_id
1 'polypeptide(L)'
;MKTTFLTSLILTVLSTAQADWRDEAGLPQLQAELGAALPTGAGIPLMMSEASTVLADPPTVPAVYLPQATTGTVAFAGTGNLAGKTITPHSGASGTSDHASGVANLFCGTQSMSQGVTNLHAWWADDFAGQVYFSNPIPAFTGSIQNHSWVGGDEDENVNQEFIRRFDFMVNRDAVVALTPLNNGPSMAKFLANAYHGITAGRMDGGHPQTHSNLDTNGRMKPDIVVNASYTSTASPCVGSVAALLLDAIRPGFPDADDPRVVKSIILSGASKSSLLGWKRVNTSRPYDEVLGAGQLNVLNAYHILAAGRQAASNSVSRGLRGWDRGTSSASSPHHYFFTLLPNQWGSTVSATLTWHRSITSSYTVSTLANLNLHLRHASGFTVGAVVDESISSIDNVEHLFLRNLPPGEYVLEVSASSNSITYGLSWEVQTGTGPQLSVTRDGSQATISLSQLDPLKTYTIEHSSNLTTWQPLTTLRTADTTPATTATQQDTVSTGPKFYRLAWTP
;
A
#
# COMPACT_ATOMS: atom_id res chain seq x y z
N MET A 1 65.64 -0.46 9.85
CA MET A 1 64.19 -0.38 10.14
C MET A 1 63.62 0.64 9.17
N LYS A 2 63.01 0.19 8.07
CA LYS A 2 62.62 1.05 6.94
C LYS A 2 61.21 1.59 7.17
N THR A 3 61.11 2.90 7.25
CA THR A 3 59.87 3.69 7.21
C THR A 3 59.36 3.72 5.77
N THR A 4 58.11 3.31 5.56
CA THR A 4 57.42 3.46 4.27
C THR A 4 56.14 4.24 4.51
N PHE A 5 56.06 5.44 3.93
CA PHE A 5 54.82 6.21 3.80
C PHE A 5 53.96 5.55 2.72
N LEU A 6 52.68 5.29 3.03
CA LEU A 6 51.67 4.99 2.01
C LEU A 6 50.71 6.18 1.89
N THR A 7 50.75 6.78 0.71
CA THR A 7 49.91 7.88 0.24
C THR A 7 48.45 7.44 0.17
N SER A 8 47.56 8.17 0.83
CA SER A 8 46.11 7.94 0.75
C SER A 8 45.61 8.35 -0.63
N LEU A 9 45.16 7.39 -1.43
CA LEU A 9 44.44 7.63 -2.67
C LEU A 9 43.00 8.02 -2.28
N ILE A 10 42.65 9.30 -2.43
CA ILE A 10 41.27 9.76 -2.30
C ILE A 10 40.50 9.19 -3.48
N LEU A 11 39.84 8.05 -3.26
CA LEU A 11 38.77 7.58 -4.11
C LEU A 11 37.56 8.45 -3.76
N THR A 12 37.23 9.42 -4.62
CA THR A 12 35.93 10.09 -4.59
C THR A 12 34.88 9.04 -4.92
N VAL A 13 34.38 8.39 -3.86
CA VAL A 13 33.11 7.67 -3.93
C VAL A 13 32.08 8.76 -4.23
N LEU A 14 31.66 8.83 -5.50
CA LEU A 14 30.39 9.42 -5.85
C LEU A 14 29.35 8.60 -5.08
N SER A 15 29.02 9.05 -3.88
CA SER A 15 27.79 8.62 -3.22
C SER A 15 26.69 9.10 -4.14
N THR A 16 26.05 8.17 -4.85
CA THR A 16 24.71 8.45 -5.34
C THR A 16 23.91 8.74 -4.09
N ALA A 17 23.55 10.00 -3.88
CA ALA A 17 22.57 10.37 -2.86
C ALA A 17 21.33 9.54 -3.18
N GLN A 18 21.08 8.50 -2.38
CA GLN A 18 19.82 7.78 -2.46
C GLN A 18 18.75 8.81 -2.09
N ALA A 19 17.77 9.01 -2.97
CA ALA A 19 16.66 9.89 -2.68
C ALA A 19 16.02 9.47 -1.35
N ASP A 20 15.64 10.44 -0.53
CA ASP A 20 14.91 10.16 0.70
C ASP A 20 13.63 9.40 0.32
N TRP A 21 13.27 8.36 1.08
CA TRP A 21 12.04 7.60 0.84
C TRP A 21 10.81 8.53 0.82
N ARG A 22 10.89 9.67 1.53
CA ARG A 22 9.84 10.70 1.55
C ARG A 22 9.68 11.40 0.19
N ASP A 23 10.78 11.63 -0.52
CA ASP A 23 10.76 12.22 -1.87
C ASP A 23 10.04 11.30 -2.84
N GLU A 24 10.37 10.01 -2.81
CA GLU A 24 9.75 9.01 -3.67
C GLU A 24 8.29 8.73 -3.30
N ALA A 25 7.94 8.91 -2.02
CA ALA A 25 6.57 8.84 -1.54
C ALA A 25 5.75 10.12 -1.82
N GLY A 26 6.31 11.14 -2.48
CA GLY A 26 5.59 12.33 -2.93
C GLY A 26 5.40 13.42 -1.87
N LEU A 27 6.15 13.39 -0.76
CA LEU A 27 6.04 14.42 0.28
C LEU A 27 6.40 15.84 -0.23
N PRO A 28 7.46 16.07 -1.02
CA PRO A 28 7.81 17.42 -1.47
C PRO A 28 6.70 18.09 -2.28
N GLN A 29 6.00 17.31 -3.12
CA GLN A 29 4.85 17.78 -3.90
C GLN A 29 3.69 18.13 -2.96
N LEU A 30 3.38 17.27 -1.99
CA LEU A 30 2.31 17.53 -1.04
C LEU A 30 2.62 18.76 -0.16
N GLN A 31 3.88 18.94 0.24
CA GLN A 31 4.37 20.12 0.95
C GLN A 31 4.21 21.39 0.11
N ALA A 32 4.55 21.33 -1.18
CA ALA A 32 4.39 22.46 -2.09
C ALA A 32 2.91 22.83 -2.28
N GLU A 33 2.01 21.84 -2.31
CA GLU A 33 0.57 22.06 -2.46
C GLU A 33 -0.09 22.65 -1.20
N LEU A 34 0.24 22.12 -0.02
CA LEU A 34 -0.46 22.48 1.22
C LEU A 34 0.24 23.57 2.04
N GLY A 35 1.55 23.74 1.86
CA GLY A 35 2.35 24.67 2.66
C GLY A 35 2.13 24.48 4.16
N ALA A 36 1.70 25.53 4.85
CA ALA A 36 1.44 25.50 6.29
C ALA A 36 0.23 24.65 6.70
N ALA A 37 -0.64 24.26 5.76
CA ALA A 37 -1.80 23.41 6.02
C ALA A 37 -1.47 21.90 5.98
N LEU A 38 -0.23 21.53 5.70
CA LEU A 38 0.21 20.13 5.70
C LEU A 38 -0.04 19.50 7.08
N PRO A 39 -0.82 18.41 7.17
CA PRO A 39 -0.97 17.67 8.42
C PRO A 39 0.39 17.12 8.87
N THR A 40 0.61 17.13 10.17
CA THR A 40 1.91 16.77 10.78
C THR A 40 1.80 15.53 11.67
N GLY A 41 0.61 14.93 11.80
CA GLY A 41 0.34 13.90 12.81
C GLY A 41 0.05 14.48 14.19
N ALA A 42 -0.20 15.78 14.30
CA ALA A 42 -0.44 16.43 15.58
C ALA A 42 -1.68 15.83 16.26
N GLY A 43 -1.58 15.55 17.56
CA GLY A 43 -2.68 14.95 18.33
C GLY A 43 -2.95 13.46 18.03
N ILE A 44 -2.14 12.80 17.18
CA ILE A 44 -2.26 11.37 16.91
C ILE A 44 -1.32 10.59 17.84
N PRO A 45 -1.84 9.84 18.84
CA PRO A 45 -0.99 9.03 19.70
C PRO A 45 -0.53 7.78 18.94
N LEU A 46 0.76 7.45 19.07
CA LEU A 46 1.36 6.28 18.44
C LEU A 46 1.72 5.24 19.49
N MET A 47 1.69 3.97 19.08
CA MET A 47 2.23 2.85 19.83
C MET A 47 3.30 2.15 19.00
N MET A 48 4.41 1.80 19.61
CA MET A 48 5.39 0.89 19.04
C MET A 48 5.66 -0.26 19.99
N SER A 49 5.92 -1.44 19.44
CA SER A 49 6.52 -2.55 20.17
C SER A 49 7.75 -3.03 19.44
N GLU A 50 8.82 -3.31 20.18
CA GLU A 50 10.11 -3.72 19.62
C GLU A 50 10.68 -4.92 20.36
N ALA A 51 11.37 -5.78 19.61
CA ALA A 51 12.11 -6.88 20.19
C ALA A 51 13.33 -6.36 20.96
N SER A 52 13.71 -7.09 22.02
CA SER A 52 14.93 -6.77 22.78
C SER A 52 16.17 -7.03 21.92
N THR A 53 17.13 -6.10 21.91
CA THR A 53 18.44 -6.31 21.25
C THR A 53 19.41 -7.15 22.08
N VAL A 54 19.07 -7.43 23.34
CA VAL A 54 19.76 -8.40 24.18
C VAL A 54 18.90 -9.64 24.33
N LEU A 55 19.49 -10.81 24.10
CA LEU A 55 18.86 -12.08 24.44
C LEU A 55 18.70 -12.10 25.96
N ALA A 56 17.45 -12.12 26.42
CA ALA A 56 17.12 -12.17 27.84
C ALA A 56 17.38 -13.60 28.38
N ASP A 57 18.64 -14.03 28.43
CA ASP A 57 19.04 -15.23 29.17
C ASP A 57 20.47 -15.09 29.72
N PRO A 58 20.69 -15.09 31.05
CA PRO A 58 19.70 -15.19 32.14
C PRO A 58 18.91 -13.88 32.36
N PRO A 59 17.83 -13.88 33.17
CA PRO A 59 16.95 -12.72 33.42
C PRO A 59 17.59 -11.55 34.19
N THR A 60 18.92 -11.46 34.21
CA THR A 60 19.67 -10.43 34.94
C THR A 60 19.88 -9.16 34.13
N VAL A 61 19.65 -9.19 32.81
CA VAL A 61 19.75 -8.03 31.93
C VAL A 61 18.35 -7.58 31.52
N PRO A 62 17.92 -6.36 31.84
CA PRO A 62 16.65 -5.80 31.38
C PRO A 62 16.57 -5.83 29.85
N ALA A 63 15.38 -6.11 29.31
CA ALA A 63 15.12 -6.03 27.87
C ALA A 63 15.51 -4.64 27.33
N VAL A 64 16.14 -4.61 26.15
CA VAL A 64 16.60 -3.38 25.49
C VAL A 64 15.72 -3.15 24.26
N TYR A 65 14.60 -2.46 24.47
CA TYR A 65 13.53 -2.29 23.46
C TYR A 65 13.16 -0.81 23.22
N LEU A 66 13.57 0.10 24.09
CA LEU A 66 13.21 1.52 23.96
C LEU A 66 14.11 2.26 22.97
N PRO A 67 13.58 3.28 22.26
CA PRO A 67 14.40 4.16 21.44
C PRO A 67 15.31 5.07 22.28
N GLN A 68 15.03 5.25 23.57
CA GLN A 68 15.86 6.02 24.50
C GLN A 68 15.77 5.40 25.89
N ALA A 69 16.90 5.25 26.57
CA ALA A 69 16.97 4.61 27.87
C ALA A 69 16.17 5.35 28.95
N THR A 70 15.61 4.58 29.88
CA THR A 70 14.92 5.09 31.08
C THR A 70 15.04 4.10 32.23
N THR A 71 14.83 4.58 33.45
CA THR A 71 14.98 3.78 34.69
C THR A 71 13.66 3.25 35.25
N GLY A 72 12.52 3.45 34.58
CA GLY A 72 11.23 2.96 35.06
C GLY A 72 10.10 3.09 34.05
N THR A 73 8.85 3.10 34.53
CA THR A 73 7.61 3.18 33.73
C THR A 73 7.11 4.62 33.52
N VAL A 74 7.83 5.62 34.06
CA VAL A 74 7.41 7.02 34.01
C VAL A 74 7.67 7.58 32.61
N ALA A 75 6.66 8.25 32.04
CA ALA A 75 6.80 8.93 30.77
C ALA A 75 7.87 10.03 30.82
N PHE A 76 8.67 10.14 29.77
CA PHE A 76 9.81 11.05 29.71
C PHE A 76 9.89 11.77 28.37
N ALA A 77 10.51 12.95 28.37
CA ALA A 77 10.71 13.73 27.16
C ALA A 77 11.78 13.11 26.28
N GLY A 78 11.44 12.89 25.01
CA GLY A 78 12.39 12.47 23.98
C GLY A 78 13.41 13.56 23.67
N THR A 79 14.60 13.13 23.27
CA THR A 79 15.73 14.02 22.92
C THR A 79 16.20 13.79 21.48
N GLY A 80 17.02 14.70 20.94
CA GLY A 80 17.59 14.56 19.60
C GLY A 80 16.51 14.42 18.52
N ASN A 81 16.56 13.33 17.75
CA ASN A 81 15.58 13.02 16.70
C ASN A 81 14.13 12.84 17.22
N LEU A 82 13.95 12.67 18.53
CA LEU A 82 12.66 12.54 19.21
C LEU A 82 12.36 13.76 20.10
N ALA A 83 13.02 14.90 19.88
CA ALA A 83 12.69 16.14 20.59
C ALA A 83 11.22 16.52 20.41
N GLY A 84 10.58 16.97 21.49
CA GLY A 84 9.16 17.31 21.53
C GLY A 84 8.20 16.11 21.60
N LYS A 85 8.74 14.89 21.72
CA LYS A 85 7.96 13.67 21.97
C LYS A 85 7.94 13.37 23.47
N THR A 86 6.86 12.76 23.94
CA THR A 86 6.74 12.12 25.24
C THR A 86 6.71 10.62 25.01
N ILE A 87 7.70 9.91 25.55
CA ILE A 87 7.86 8.46 25.41
C ILE A 87 7.33 7.82 26.69
N THR A 88 6.35 6.93 26.57
CA THR A 88 5.79 6.16 27.69
C THR A 88 6.28 4.71 27.65
N PRO A 89 7.18 4.29 28.56
CA PRO A 89 7.74 2.95 28.59
C PRO A 89 6.83 1.98 29.37
N HIS A 90 5.93 1.29 28.67
CA HIS A 90 4.93 0.42 29.31
C HIS A 90 5.50 -0.89 29.87
N SER A 91 6.59 -1.38 29.28
CA SER A 91 7.31 -2.60 29.73
C SER A 91 8.43 -2.30 30.74
N GLY A 92 8.43 -1.11 31.33
CA GLY A 92 9.37 -0.72 32.37
C GLY A 92 10.74 -0.27 31.86
N ALA A 93 11.70 -0.27 32.78
CA ALA A 93 13.06 0.23 32.53
C ALA A 93 13.74 -0.54 31.39
N SER A 94 14.48 0.18 30.54
CA SER A 94 15.19 -0.39 29.40
C SER A 94 16.38 0.50 29.04
N GLY A 95 17.42 -0.11 28.48
CA GLY A 95 18.47 0.60 27.75
C GLY A 95 17.98 1.17 26.42
N THR A 96 18.88 1.84 25.71
CA THR A 96 18.63 2.32 24.34
C THR A 96 18.86 1.19 23.34
N SER A 97 17.88 0.92 22.48
CA SER A 97 17.99 0.06 21.31
C SER A 97 18.21 0.92 20.06
N ASP A 98 19.32 0.69 19.33
CA ASP A 98 19.58 1.39 18.06
C ASP A 98 18.51 1.08 17.01
N HIS A 99 18.02 -0.16 17.01
CA HIS A 99 16.92 -0.59 16.14
C HIS A 99 15.64 0.19 16.47
N ALA A 100 15.21 0.19 17.74
CA ALA A 100 14.03 0.93 18.17
C ALA A 100 14.18 2.43 17.92
N SER A 101 15.39 2.98 18.09
CA SER A 101 15.72 4.38 17.80
C SER A 101 15.50 4.71 16.32
N GLY A 102 15.98 3.86 15.42
CA GLY A 102 15.77 4.01 13.97
C GLY A 102 14.30 3.92 13.59
N VAL A 103 13.58 2.94 14.15
CA VAL A 103 12.13 2.77 13.93
C VAL A 103 11.35 4.00 14.41
N ALA A 104 11.59 4.46 15.64
CA ALA A 104 10.92 5.63 16.20
C ALA A 104 11.23 6.91 15.39
N ASN A 105 12.44 7.03 14.84
CA ASN A 105 12.81 8.17 14.01
C ASN A 105 12.00 8.24 12.70
N LEU A 106 11.79 7.09 12.05
CA LEU A 106 10.95 6.98 10.86
C LEU A 106 9.46 7.10 11.19
N PHE A 107 9.05 6.68 12.39
CA PHE A 107 7.64 6.68 12.78
C PHE A 107 7.15 8.06 13.20
N CYS A 108 7.90 8.80 14.02
CA CYS A 108 7.52 10.14 14.50
C CYS A 108 8.68 11.13 14.68
N GLY A 109 9.92 10.72 14.44
CA GLY A 109 11.09 11.60 14.57
C GLY A 109 11.35 12.47 13.34
N THR A 110 12.57 12.95 13.18
CA THR A 110 12.98 13.89 12.12
C THR A 110 12.94 13.30 10.71
N GLN A 111 12.93 11.97 10.59
CA GLN A 111 12.81 11.24 9.32
C GLN A 111 11.38 10.77 9.02
N SER A 112 10.42 11.12 9.86
CA SER A 112 9.00 10.78 9.69
C SER A 112 8.26 11.76 8.78
N MET A 113 7.13 11.30 8.22
CA MET A 113 6.09 12.14 7.60
C MET A 113 5.26 12.91 8.65
N SER A 114 5.21 12.41 9.88
CA SER A 114 4.34 12.87 10.95
C SER A 114 5.13 13.41 12.14
N GLN A 115 5.95 14.43 11.91
CA GLN A 115 6.85 15.01 12.92
C GLN A 115 6.12 15.77 14.05
N GLY A 116 4.85 16.13 13.85
CA GLY A 116 4.00 16.81 14.81
C GLY A 116 3.37 15.90 15.87
N VAL A 117 3.49 14.57 15.72
CA VAL A 117 3.16 13.61 16.79
C VAL A 117 3.89 14.01 18.07
N THR A 118 3.23 13.88 19.22
CA THR A 118 3.83 14.21 20.53
C THR A 118 3.83 13.04 21.51
N ASN A 119 3.07 11.97 21.29
CA ASN A 119 2.97 10.84 22.21
C ASN A 119 3.38 9.53 21.53
N LEU A 120 4.36 8.84 22.13
CA LEU A 120 4.84 7.54 21.71
C LEU A 120 4.76 6.55 22.88
N HIS A 121 3.87 5.57 22.78
CA HIS A 121 3.72 4.48 23.75
C HIS A 121 4.60 3.31 23.31
N ALA A 122 5.62 2.98 24.09
CA ALA A 122 6.60 1.98 23.74
C ALA A 122 6.44 0.73 24.61
N TRP A 123 6.44 -0.44 23.97
CA TRP A 123 6.32 -1.74 24.58
C TRP A 123 7.48 -2.65 24.18
N TRP A 124 7.85 -3.55 25.07
CA TRP A 124 8.64 -4.70 24.67
C TRP A 124 7.72 -5.68 23.92
N ALA A 125 8.20 -6.21 22.80
CA ALA A 125 7.44 -7.13 21.94
C ALA A 125 6.88 -8.33 22.71
N ASP A 126 7.67 -8.97 23.58
CA ASP A 126 7.26 -10.15 24.32
C ASP A 126 6.18 -9.81 25.36
N ASP A 127 6.30 -8.67 26.05
CA ASP A 127 5.25 -8.19 26.95
C ASP A 127 3.96 -7.89 26.20
N PHE A 128 4.04 -7.18 25.06
CA PHE A 128 2.88 -6.92 24.23
C PHE A 128 2.23 -8.23 23.75
N ALA A 129 3.03 -9.16 23.23
CA ALA A 129 2.56 -10.44 22.73
C ALA A 129 1.94 -11.28 23.85
N GLY A 130 2.58 -11.30 25.01
CA GLY A 130 2.08 -11.95 26.22
C GLY A 130 0.76 -11.35 26.70
N GLN A 131 0.62 -10.02 26.69
CA GLN A 131 -0.63 -9.34 27.03
C GLN A 131 -1.75 -9.65 26.02
N VAL A 132 -1.44 -9.74 24.73
CA VAL A 132 -2.42 -10.15 23.70
C VAL A 132 -2.86 -11.60 23.91
N TYR A 133 -1.91 -12.50 24.20
CA TYR A 133 -2.16 -13.93 24.26
C TYR A 133 -2.75 -14.41 25.59
N PHE A 134 -2.19 -13.99 26.73
CA PHE A 134 -2.55 -14.51 28.04
C PHE A 134 -3.68 -13.76 28.75
N SER A 135 -4.01 -12.53 28.33
CA SER A 135 -5.06 -11.74 28.97
C SER A 135 -6.46 -12.07 28.44
N ASN A 136 -7.45 -12.08 29.33
CA ASN A 136 -8.87 -12.20 29.00
C ASN A 136 -9.73 -11.35 29.97
N PRO A 137 -10.34 -10.25 29.52
CA PRO A 137 -10.29 -9.71 28.16
C PRO A 137 -8.89 -9.18 27.79
N ILE A 138 -8.57 -9.17 26.49
CA ILE A 138 -7.35 -8.51 25.96
C ILE A 138 -7.39 -7.02 26.36
N PRO A 139 -6.30 -6.42 26.90
CA PRO A 139 -6.30 -5.00 27.23
C PRO A 139 -6.42 -4.13 25.97
N ALA A 140 -6.79 -2.85 26.15
CA ALA A 140 -6.63 -1.84 25.11
C ALA A 140 -5.22 -1.25 25.20
N PHE A 141 -4.59 -1.04 24.06
CA PHE A 141 -3.25 -0.44 23.99
C PHE A 141 -3.37 0.99 23.46
N THR A 142 -2.92 1.97 24.25
CA THR A 142 -2.98 3.38 23.85
C THR A 142 -2.14 3.62 22.61
N GLY A 143 -2.78 4.17 21.58
CA GLY A 143 -2.17 4.50 20.29
C GLY A 143 -3.17 4.25 19.19
N SER A 144 -3.46 5.27 18.38
CA SER A 144 -4.35 5.14 17.22
C SER A 144 -3.70 4.35 16.09
N ILE A 145 -2.37 4.33 16.07
CA ILE A 145 -1.55 3.60 15.13
C ILE A 145 -0.52 2.79 15.91
N GLN A 146 -0.42 1.50 15.60
CA GLN A 146 0.48 0.56 16.26
C GLN A 146 1.51 0.03 15.27
N ASN A 147 2.80 0.23 15.55
CA ASN A 147 3.89 -0.32 14.76
C ASN A 147 4.58 -1.47 15.50
N HIS A 148 4.72 -2.61 14.84
CA HIS A 148 5.30 -3.80 15.45
C HIS A 148 6.52 -4.27 14.64
N SER A 149 7.66 -3.57 14.73
CA SER A 149 8.84 -3.81 13.89
C SER A 149 9.69 -5.03 14.29
N TRP A 150 9.02 -6.15 14.57
CA TRP A 150 9.59 -7.43 14.95
C TRP A 150 8.83 -8.59 14.28
N VAL A 151 9.43 -9.76 14.30
CA VAL A 151 8.84 -11.01 13.83
C VAL A 151 9.01 -12.09 14.89
N GLY A 152 8.21 -13.14 14.84
CA GLY A 152 8.31 -14.25 15.77
C GLY A 152 7.38 -15.41 15.41
N GLY A 153 7.36 -16.38 16.30
CA GLY A 153 6.50 -17.55 16.26
C GLY A 153 6.75 -18.43 17.49
N ASP A 154 5.77 -19.27 17.78
CA ASP A 154 5.86 -20.40 18.70
C ASP A 154 6.04 -21.69 17.90
N GLU A 155 6.56 -22.74 18.54
CA GLU A 155 6.68 -24.07 17.94
C GLU A 155 5.30 -24.73 17.76
N ASP A 156 4.32 -24.39 18.61
CA ASP A 156 2.94 -24.84 18.47
C ASP A 156 2.14 -23.91 17.54
N GLU A 157 1.72 -24.45 16.40
CA GLU A 157 0.91 -23.71 15.44
C GLU A 157 -0.46 -23.26 15.96
N ASN A 158 -1.00 -23.92 16.98
CA ASN A 158 -2.25 -23.49 17.60
C ASN A 158 -2.06 -22.17 18.37
N VAL A 159 -0.91 -22.01 19.05
CA VAL A 159 -0.53 -20.76 19.72
C VAL A 159 -0.41 -19.65 18.69
N ASN A 160 0.28 -19.93 17.58
CA ASN A 160 0.43 -18.96 16.49
C ASN A 160 -0.92 -18.52 15.91
N GLN A 161 -1.83 -19.46 15.61
CA GLN A 161 -3.14 -19.13 15.05
C GLN A 161 -4.00 -18.32 16.03
N GLU A 162 -4.06 -18.74 17.29
CA GLU A 162 -4.83 -18.02 18.30
C GLU A 162 -4.27 -16.62 18.54
N PHE A 163 -2.95 -16.46 18.58
CA PHE A 163 -2.31 -15.14 18.69
C PHE A 163 -2.76 -14.20 17.56
N ILE A 164 -2.75 -14.66 16.32
CA ILE A 164 -3.19 -13.86 15.16
C ILE A 164 -4.68 -13.52 15.23
N ARG A 165 -5.51 -14.44 15.70
CA ARG A 165 -6.94 -14.16 15.92
C ARG A 165 -7.16 -13.13 17.02
N ARG A 166 -6.42 -13.22 18.13
CA ARG A 166 -6.48 -12.24 19.22
C ARG A 166 -6.03 -10.86 18.77
N PHE A 167 -4.96 -10.79 17.98
CA PHE A 167 -4.47 -9.55 17.41
C PHE A 167 -5.49 -8.92 16.46
N ASP A 168 -6.04 -9.68 15.50
CA ASP A 168 -7.08 -9.18 14.60
C ASP A 168 -8.35 -8.74 15.37
N PHE A 169 -8.74 -9.47 16.43
CA PHE A 169 -9.86 -9.10 17.28
C PHE A 169 -9.61 -7.75 17.96
N MET A 170 -8.42 -7.54 18.53
CA MET A 170 -8.01 -6.29 19.17
C MET A 170 -8.04 -5.13 18.17
N VAL A 171 -7.44 -5.30 16.99
CA VAL A 171 -7.41 -4.29 15.93
C VAL A 171 -8.83 -3.86 15.52
N ASN A 172 -9.74 -4.82 15.38
CA ASN A 172 -11.13 -4.53 15.02
C ASN A 172 -11.93 -3.90 16.18
N ARG A 173 -11.74 -4.37 17.42
CA ARG A 173 -12.44 -3.85 18.60
C ARG A 173 -12.03 -2.40 18.91
N ASP A 174 -10.73 -2.13 18.85
CA ASP A 174 -10.16 -0.84 19.26
C ASP A 174 -10.09 0.17 18.11
N ALA A 175 -10.44 -0.25 16.88
CA ALA A 175 -10.41 0.56 15.67
C ALA A 175 -9.05 1.24 15.44
N VAL A 176 -7.96 0.51 15.65
CA VAL A 176 -6.58 0.99 15.46
C VAL A 176 -6.03 0.60 14.10
N VAL A 177 -5.11 1.39 13.56
CA VAL A 177 -4.33 1.01 12.37
C VAL A 177 -3.08 0.27 12.83
N ALA A 178 -2.90 -0.98 12.41
CA ALA A 178 -1.75 -1.79 12.83
C ALA A 178 -0.79 -2.07 11.66
N LEU A 179 0.51 -1.83 11.88
CA LEU A 179 1.57 -2.06 10.91
C LEU A 179 2.33 -3.33 11.29
N THR A 180 2.40 -4.27 10.35
CA THR A 180 2.87 -5.64 10.59
C THR A 180 3.92 -6.01 9.54
N PRO A 181 5.20 -5.69 9.75
CA PRO A 181 6.22 -5.96 8.74
C PRO A 181 6.41 -7.45 8.50
N LEU A 182 6.82 -7.78 7.27
CA LEU A 182 7.37 -9.10 6.98
C LEU A 182 8.74 -9.28 7.65
N ASN A 183 9.26 -10.51 7.71
CA ASN A 183 10.69 -10.71 7.97
C ASN A 183 11.53 -10.23 6.78
N ASN A 184 12.83 -10.05 6.98
CA ASN A 184 13.78 -9.87 5.89
C ASN A 184 14.16 -11.23 5.29
N GLY A 185 14.36 -11.29 3.98
CA GLY A 185 14.68 -12.54 3.28
C GLY A 185 13.46 -13.42 2.99
N PRO A 186 13.66 -14.66 2.49
CA PRO A 186 12.61 -15.40 1.79
C PRO A 186 11.58 -16.09 2.69
N SER A 187 11.86 -16.29 3.98
CA SER A 187 11.10 -17.22 4.83
C SER A 187 10.02 -16.54 5.68
N MET A 188 8.73 -16.72 5.37
CA MET A 188 7.63 -16.12 6.13
C MET A 188 7.58 -16.55 7.61
N ALA A 189 7.71 -15.59 8.53
CA ALA A 189 7.51 -15.80 9.97
C ALA A 189 6.04 -16.04 10.34
N LYS A 190 5.75 -16.60 11.52
CA LYS A 190 4.42 -17.08 11.91
C LYS A 190 3.50 -16.02 12.50
N PHE A 191 4.03 -15.07 13.25
CA PHE A 191 3.23 -14.02 13.88
C PHE A 191 2.75 -12.94 12.88
N LEU A 192 2.89 -11.66 13.24
CA LEU A 192 2.00 -10.56 12.86
C LEU A 192 1.79 -10.34 11.35
N ALA A 193 2.75 -10.69 10.50
CA ALA A 193 2.59 -10.55 9.05
C ALA A 193 1.47 -11.45 8.46
N ASN A 194 1.06 -12.49 9.20
CA ASN A 194 -0.11 -13.31 8.86
C ASN A 194 -1.43 -12.68 9.36
N ALA A 195 -1.46 -11.53 10.02
CA ALA A 195 -2.72 -10.89 10.42
C ALA A 195 -3.53 -10.44 9.20
N TYR A 196 -4.86 -10.48 9.32
CA TYR A 196 -5.77 -9.97 8.28
C TYR A 196 -5.89 -8.44 8.34
N HIS A 197 -6.00 -7.88 9.54
CA HIS A 197 -6.39 -6.48 9.73
C HIS A 197 -5.22 -5.50 9.65
N GLY A 198 -3.99 -6.00 9.78
CA GLY A 198 -2.79 -5.18 9.65
C GLY A 198 -2.52 -4.70 8.21
N ILE A 199 -1.69 -3.66 8.10
CA ILE A 199 -1.04 -3.25 6.86
C ILE A 199 0.38 -3.82 6.88
N THR A 200 0.65 -4.78 6.01
CA THR A 200 1.95 -5.44 5.95
C THR A 200 2.88 -4.74 4.98
N ALA A 201 3.99 -4.22 5.50
CA ALA A 201 4.99 -3.50 4.73
C ALA A 201 6.14 -4.41 4.28
N GLY A 202 6.48 -4.33 2.99
CA GLY A 202 7.64 -4.95 2.36
C GLY A 202 8.66 -3.93 1.85
N ARG A 203 9.70 -4.43 1.18
CA ARG A 203 10.81 -3.67 0.60
C ARG A 203 10.66 -3.57 -0.92
N MET A 204 10.94 -2.41 -1.50
CA MET A 204 10.84 -2.23 -2.95
C MET A 204 11.80 -3.14 -3.74
N ASP A 205 12.93 -3.52 -3.15
CA ASP A 205 13.91 -4.44 -3.76
C ASP A 205 13.50 -5.93 -3.69
N GLY A 206 12.32 -6.23 -3.11
CA GLY A 206 11.82 -7.59 -2.98
C GLY A 206 12.55 -8.44 -1.92
N GLY A 207 13.38 -7.83 -1.06
CA GLY A 207 14.15 -8.48 0.00
C GLY A 207 13.33 -8.96 1.21
N HIS A 208 12.14 -9.51 0.97
CA HIS A 208 11.16 -10.02 1.93
C HIS A 208 10.52 -11.33 1.40
N PRO A 209 9.73 -12.08 2.20
CA PRO A 209 9.07 -13.28 1.74
C PRO A 209 8.13 -13.01 0.58
N GLN A 210 8.24 -13.85 -0.45
CA GLN A 210 7.38 -13.83 -1.64
C GLN A 210 6.48 -15.09 -1.66
N THR A 211 6.23 -15.66 -0.48
CA THR A 211 5.60 -16.99 -0.30
C THR A 211 4.14 -16.91 0.13
N HIS A 212 3.56 -15.71 0.24
CA HIS A 212 2.23 -15.47 0.81
C HIS A 212 2.13 -15.79 2.32
N SER A 213 0.94 -15.59 2.92
CA SER A 213 0.68 -16.06 4.28
C SER A 213 0.85 -17.57 4.40
N ASN A 214 1.34 -18.03 5.55
CA ASN A 214 1.58 -19.45 5.85
C ASN A 214 0.90 -19.91 7.15
N LEU A 215 -0.03 -19.10 7.64
CA LEU A 215 -0.76 -19.34 8.88
C LEU A 215 -2.16 -18.72 8.84
N ASP A 216 -3.08 -19.37 9.55
CA ASP A 216 -4.46 -18.93 9.75
C ASP A 216 -5.12 -18.56 8.41
N THR A 217 -5.10 -19.54 7.50
CA THR A 217 -5.31 -19.50 6.04
C THR A 217 -4.04 -19.18 5.26
N ASN A 218 -3.52 -20.21 4.58
CA ASN A 218 -2.35 -20.12 3.71
C ASN A 218 -2.70 -19.45 2.38
N GLY A 219 -1.73 -18.74 1.82
CA GLY A 219 -1.81 -18.22 0.47
C GLY A 219 -2.42 -16.83 0.33
N ARG A 220 -2.71 -16.09 1.42
CA ARG A 220 -3.15 -14.69 1.32
C ARG A 220 -2.02 -13.78 0.87
N MET A 221 -2.37 -12.76 0.11
CA MET A 221 -1.40 -11.86 -0.50
C MET A 221 -0.71 -10.98 0.54
N LYS A 222 0.62 -11.06 0.56
CA LYS A 222 1.52 -10.23 1.38
C LYS A 222 2.82 -9.97 0.57
N PRO A 223 3.46 -8.79 0.69
CA PRO A 223 3.06 -7.64 1.50
C PRO A 223 1.81 -6.95 0.96
N ASP A 224 1.18 -6.10 1.77
CA ASP A 224 0.12 -5.21 1.30
C ASP A 224 0.71 -4.04 0.50
N ILE A 225 1.88 -3.52 0.90
CA ILE A 225 2.52 -2.35 0.27
C ILE A 225 4.04 -2.42 0.42
N VAL A 226 4.79 -1.74 -0.46
CA VAL A 226 6.26 -1.65 -0.35
C VAL A 226 6.74 -0.21 -0.15
N VAL A 227 7.90 -0.08 0.49
CA VAL A 227 8.61 1.19 0.69
C VAL A 227 10.04 1.04 0.17
N ASN A 228 10.64 2.11 -0.36
CA ASN A 228 12.08 2.14 -0.59
C ASN A 228 12.82 2.27 0.74
N ALA A 229 12.99 1.12 1.40
CA ALA A 229 13.62 1.01 2.70
C ALA A 229 14.49 -0.24 2.70
N SER A 230 15.64 -0.20 3.38
CA SER A 230 16.62 -1.30 3.44
C SER A 230 16.18 -2.51 4.26
N TYR A 231 15.14 -2.37 5.09
CA TYR A 231 14.61 -3.45 5.93
C TYR A 231 13.09 -3.32 6.05
N THR A 232 12.41 -4.43 6.28
CA THR A 232 10.96 -4.41 6.54
C THR A 232 10.63 -3.69 7.85
N SER A 233 11.51 -3.78 8.85
CA SER A 233 11.40 -3.06 10.12
C SER A 233 11.51 -1.53 9.97
N THR A 234 12.14 -1.04 8.90
CA THR A 234 12.15 0.39 8.56
C THR A 234 11.05 0.76 7.58
N ALA A 235 10.58 -0.16 6.74
CA ALA A 235 9.41 0.07 5.88
C ALA A 235 8.11 0.28 6.68
N SER A 236 7.89 -0.53 7.72
CA SER A 236 6.68 -0.49 8.57
C SER A 236 6.40 0.89 9.19
N PRO A 237 7.34 1.53 9.91
CA PRO A 237 7.11 2.83 10.52
C PRO A 237 6.91 3.95 9.49
N CYS A 238 7.46 3.81 8.27
CA CYS A 238 7.19 4.76 7.19
C CYS A 238 5.71 4.75 6.81
N VAL A 239 5.10 3.56 6.65
CA VAL A 239 3.64 3.43 6.41
C VAL A 239 2.85 3.97 7.59
N GLY A 240 3.29 3.68 8.82
CA GLY A 240 2.66 4.21 10.03
C GLY A 240 2.69 5.74 10.12
N SER A 241 3.78 6.38 9.68
CA SER A 241 3.87 7.85 9.66
C SER A 241 2.92 8.48 8.64
N VAL A 242 2.69 7.82 7.49
CA VAL A 242 1.66 8.25 6.52
C VAL A 242 0.27 8.10 7.11
N ALA A 243 -0.02 6.98 7.80
CA ALA A 243 -1.29 6.81 8.51
C ALA A 243 -1.50 7.92 9.55
N ALA A 244 -0.46 8.34 10.28
CA ALA A 244 -0.56 9.41 11.27
C ALA A 244 -0.85 10.77 10.64
N LEU A 245 -0.20 11.08 9.52
CA LEU A 245 -0.50 12.27 8.72
C LEU A 245 -1.95 12.26 8.23
N LEU A 246 -2.45 11.12 7.75
CA LEU A 246 -3.85 10.98 7.31
C LEU A 246 -4.82 11.13 8.48
N LEU A 247 -4.57 10.52 9.64
CA LEU A 247 -5.46 10.65 10.81
C LEU A 247 -5.56 12.09 11.33
N ASP A 248 -4.46 12.86 11.25
CA ASP A 248 -4.46 14.29 11.55
C ASP A 248 -5.37 15.07 10.59
N ALA A 249 -5.34 14.75 9.29
CA ALA A 249 -6.27 15.32 8.30
C ALA A 249 -7.72 14.84 8.47
N ILE A 250 -7.92 13.60 8.92
CA ILE A 250 -9.22 12.94 9.03
C ILE A 250 -10.04 13.51 10.18
N ARG A 251 -9.47 13.57 11.38
CA ARG A 251 -10.23 13.84 12.62
C ARG A 251 -10.97 15.18 12.67
N PRO A 252 -10.47 16.26 12.04
CA PRO A 252 -11.21 17.52 11.99
C PRO A 252 -12.51 17.47 11.16
N GLY A 253 -12.67 16.55 10.20
CA GLY A 253 -13.76 16.67 9.22
C GLY A 253 -14.27 15.39 8.53
N PHE A 254 -13.62 14.25 8.72
CA PHE A 254 -13.93 13.00 8.03
C PHE A 254 -14.11 11.81 9.00
N PRO A 255 -15.07 11.84 9.94
CA PRO A 255 -15.20 10.82 10.98
C PRO A 255 -15.34 9.39 10.44
N ASP A 256 -15.97 9.20 9.27
CA ASP A 256 -16.05 7.87 8.64
C ASP A 256 -14.71 7.35 8.10
N ALA A 257 -13.73 8.23 7.84
CA ALA A 257 -12.39 7.82 7.41
C ALA A 257 -11.45 7.44 8.56
N ASP A 258 -11.81 7.74 9.83
CA ASP A 258 -11.03 7.30 11.02
C ASP A 258 -11.19 5.78 11.26
N ASP A 259 -11.96 5.09 10.42
CA ASP A 259 -12.06 3.63 10.41
C ASP A 259 -10.81 3.00 9.77
N PRO A 260 -10.13 2.04 10.42
CA PRO A 260 -8.87 1.48 9.92
C PRO A 260 -9.01 0.77 8.56
N ARG A 261 -10.20 0.28 8.21
CA ARG A 261 -10.47 -0.28 6.87
C ARG A 261 -10.40 0.79 5.79
N VAL A 262 -10.91 2.00 6.08
CA VAL A 262 -10.84 3.13 5.16
C VAL A 262 -9.41 3.64 5.05
N VAL A 263 -8.69 3.78 6.17
CA VAL A 263 -7.27 4.19 6.16
C VAL A 263 -6.42 3.21 5.34
N LYS A 264 -6.55 1.90 5.58
CA LYS A 264 -5.86 0.87 4.79
C LYS A 264 -6.21 0.98 3.31
N SER A 265 -7.49 1.11 2.98
CA SER A 265 -7.95 1.26 1.61
C SER A 265 -7.31 2.47 0.90
N ILE A 266 -7.30 3.63 1.55
CA ILE A 266 -6.75 4.88 1.01
C ILE A 266 -5.25 4.74 0.73
N ILE A 267 -4.49 4.20 1.70
CA ILE A 267 -3.04 3.99 1.56
C ILE A 267 -2.74 3.06 0.36
N LEU A 268 -3.48 1.97 0.22
CA LEU A 268 -3.26 1.00 -0.85
C LEU A 268 -3.71 1.50 -2.22
N SER A 269 -4.82 2.25 -2.28
CA SER A 269 -5.29 2.86 -3.53
C SER A 269 -4.34 3.96 -4.00
N GLY A 270 -3.76 4.71 -3.07
CA GLY A 270 -2.77 5.74 -3.35
C GLY A 270 -1.39 5.17 -3.75
N ALA A 271 -1.12 3.89 -3.54
CA ALA A 271 0.18 3.30 -3.83
C ALA A 271 0.58 3.46 -5.31
N SER A 272 1.73 4.12 -5.52
CA SER A 272 2.24 4.44 -6.85
C SER A 272 2.85 3.23 -7.53
N LYS A 273 2.66 3.15 -8.85
CA LYS A 273 3.29 2.16 -9.74
C LYS A 273 4.10 2.84 -10.86
N SER A 274 4.43 4.13 -10.71
CA SER A 274 5.17 4.90 -11.71
C SER A 274 6.59 4.39 -11.92
N SER A 275 7.27 4.00 -10.84
CA SER A 275 8.60 3.37 -10.81
C SER A 275 8.55 1.84 -10.97
N LEU A 276 7.35 1.25 -10.98
CA LEU A 276 7.13 -0.20 -10.93
C LEU A 276 6.45 -0.70 -12.21
N LEU A 277 7.12 -0.52 -13.36
CA LEU A 277 6.58 -0.96 -14.65
C LEU A 277 6.35 -2.49 -14.72
N GLY A 278 7.08 -3.27 -13.93
CA GLY A 278 6.90 -4.72 -13.81
C GLY A 278 5.72 -5.15 -12.93
N TRP A 279 5.07 -4.22 -12.22
CA TRP A 279 3.94 -4.53 -11.33
C TRP A 279 2.80 -5.14 -12.12
N LYS A 280 2.30 -6.30 -11.66
CA LYS A 280 1.15 -6.98 -12.27
C LYS A 280 0.39 -7.84 -11.26
N ARG A 281 -0.93 -7.93 -11.42
CA ARG A 281 -1.71 -9.03 -10.83
C ARG A 281 -1.60 -10.26 -11.72
N VAL A 282 -1.36 -11.41 -11.11
CA VAL A 282 -1.20 -12.67 -11.88
C VAL A 282 -2.53 -13.27 -12.31
N ASN A 283 -3.62 -13.03 -11.56
CA ASN A 283 -5.00 -13.38 -11.90
C ASN A 283 -6.00 -12.62 -10.99
N THR A 284 -7.30 -12.81 -11.22
CA THR A 284 -8.37 -12.12 -10.51
C THR A 284 -8.55 -12.56 -9.06
N SER A 285 -8.07 -13.74 -8.65
CA SER A 285 -8.09 -14.19 -7.25
C SER A 285 -6.83 -13.78 -6.47
N ARG A 286 -5.99 -12.91 -7.05
CA ARG A 286 -4.73 -12.42 -6.50
C ARG A 286 -4.76 -10.89 -6.52
N PRO A 287 -5.24 -10.24 -5.43
CA PRO A 287 -5.47 -8.80 -5.38
C PRO A 287 -4.23 -7.95 -5.69
N TYR A 288 -3.03 -8.45 -5.43
CA TYR A 288 -1.79 -7.70 -5.55
C TYR A 288 -0.80 -8.31 -6.56
N ASP A 289 0.29 -7.58 -6.77
CA ASP A 289 1.54 -8.17 -7.21
C ASP A 289 2.16 -9.01 -6.07
N GLU A 290 2.71 -10.19 -6.41
CA GLU A 290 3.24 -11.16 -5.42
C GLU A 290 4.46 -10.66 -4.65
N VAL A 291 5.18 -9.67 -5.19
CA VAL A 291 6.38 -9.11 -4.56
C VAL A 291 6.10 -7.70 -4.05
N LEU A 292 5.40 -6.89 -4.84
CA LEU A 292 5.29 -5.44 -4.63
C LEU A 292 3.98 -5.02 -3.95
N GLY A 293 3.08 -5.95 -3.63
CA GLY A 293 1.80 -5.63 -3.00
C GLY A 293 0.95 -4.72 -3.88
N ALA A 294 0.30 -3.72 -3.30
CA ALA A 294 -0.39 -2.65 -4.03
C ALA A 294 0.58 -1.65 -4.70
N GLY A 295 1.90 -1.75 -4.49
CA GLY A 295 2.90 -0.84 -5.07
C GLY A 295 3.62 -0.01 -4.01
N GLN A 296 4.26 1.07 -4.46
CA GLN A 296 5.08 1.94 -3.61
C GLN A 296 4.21 2.90 -2.79
N LEU A 297 4.47 3.00 -1.48
CA LEU A 297 3.85 4.01 -0.60
C LEU A 297 3.94 5.42 -1.20
N ASN A 298 2.81 6.12 -1.28
CA ASN A 298 2.74 7.48 -1.80
C ASN A 298 1.71 8.32 -1.01
N VAL A 299 2.20 9.30 -0.26
CA VAL A 299 1.37 10.15 0.62
C VAL A 299 0.58 11.19 -0.15
N LEU A 300 1.10 11.67 -1.28
CA LEU A 300 0.42 12.65 -2.13
C LEU A 300 -0.90 12.08 -2.65
N ASN A 301 -0.85 10.91 -3.29
CA ASN A 301 -2.04 10.25 -3.83
C ASN A 301 -3.02 9.88 -2.70
N ALA A 302 -2.52 9.32 -1.59
CA ALA A 302 -3.35 8.97 -0.45
C ALA A 302 -4.08 10.19 0.14
N TYR A 303 -3.39 11.34 0.27
CA TYR A 303 -3.99 12.59 0.72
C TYR A 303 -5.03 13.12 -0.28
N HIS A 304 -4.76 13.07 -1.59
CA HIS A 304 -5.73 13.48 -2.61
C HIS A 304 -7.00 12.63 -2.62
N ILE A 305 -6.87 11.32 -2.39
CA ILE A 305 -8.02 10.42 -2.23
C ILE A 305 -8.82 10.84 -0.99
N LEU A 306 -8.17 11.02 0.16
CA LEU A 306 -8.82 11.47 1.39
C LEU A 306 -9.55 12.81 1.19
N ALA A 307 -8.85 13.81 0.65
CA ALA A 307 -9.32 15.18 0.46
C ALA A 307 -10.46 15.29 -0.55
N ALA A 308 -10.59 14.34 -1.49
CA ALA A 308 -11.75 14.25 -2.37
C ALA A 308 -13.06 13.93 -1.63
N GLY A 309 -12.97 13.49 -0.36
CA GLY A 309 -14.09 13.33 0.55
C GLY A 309 -14.87 12.04 0.34
N ARG A 310 -15.77 11.78 1.31
CA ARG A 310 -16.63 10.61 1.31
C ARG A 310 -17.64 10.65 0.17
N GLN A 311 -17.81 9.52 -0.49
CA GLN A 311 -18.65 9.35 -1.65
C GLN A 311 -19.40 8.01 -1.59
N ALA A 312 -20.56 8.01 -0.91
CA ALA A 312 -21.37 6.80 -0.66
C ALA A 312 -21.84 6.10 -1.94
N ALA A 313 -22.19 4.82 -1.90
CA ALA A 313 -22.78 4.13 -3.05
C ALA A 313 -24.11 4.77 -3.52
N SER A 314 -24.43 4.69 -4.82
CA SER A 314 -25.73 5.09 -5.37
C SER A 314 -25.97 4.48 -6.76
N ASN A 315 -27.23 4.18 -7.05
CA ASN A 315 -27.69 3.66 -8.33
C ASN A 315 -28.12 4.76 -9.31
N SER A 316 -27.92 6.04 -8.97
CA SER A 316 -28.44 7.16 -9.78
C SER A 316 -27.58 8.43 -9.71
N VAL A 317 -26.39 8.35 -9.13
CA VAL A 317 -25.51 9.52 -8.95
C VAL A 317 -24.08 9.14 -9.29
N SER A 318 -23.44 9.98 -10.10
CA SER A 318 -22.03 9.82 -10.46
C SER A 318 -21.13 10.25 -9.30
N ARG A 319 -19.91 9.72 -9.29
CA ARG A 319 -18.84 9.95 -8.33
C ARG A 319 -17.69 10.67 -9.02
N GLY A 320 -16.93 11.41 -8.22
CA GLY A 320 -15.67 11.97 -8.65
C GLY A 320 -14.66 10.88 -8.98
N LEU A 321 -13.65 11.26 -9.76
CA LEU A 321 -12.56 10.38 -10.15
C LEU A 321 -11.65 9.97 -8.98
N ARG A 322 -11.78 10.62 -7.83
CA ARG A 322 -11.13 10.27 -6.57
C ARG A 322 -12.17 10.26 -5.48
N GLY A 323 -12.02 9.40 -4.48
CA GLY A 323 -12.89 9.38 -3.32
C GLY A 323 -12.73 8.12 -2.48
N TRP A 324 -13.50 8.05 -1.41
CA TRP A 324 -13.58 6.91 -0.52
C TRP A 324 -14.98 6.75 0.05
N ASP A 325 -15.27 5.57 0.58
CA ASP A 325 -16.50 5.29 1.31
C ASP A 325 -16.26 4.31 2.47
N ARG A 326 -17.03 4.49 3.53
CA ARG A 326 -17.24 3.51 4.59
C ARG A 326 -18.61 2.90 4.37
N GLY A 327 -18.65 1.82 3.62
CA GLY A 327 -19.88 1.16 3.23
C GLY A 327 -20.22 -0.04 4.11
N THR A 328 -21.39 -0.62 3.89
CA THR A 328 -21.85 -1.82 4.58
C THR A 328 -22.47 -2.77 3.56
N SER A 329 -21.91 -3.97 3.43
CA SER A 329 -22.26 -4.91 2.36
C SER A 329 -23.71 -5.37 2.38
N SER A 330 -24.21 -5.75 1.21
CA SER A 330 -25.47 -6.46 1.04
C SER A 330 -25.25 -7.66 0.12
N ALA A 331 -25.75 -8.82 0.54
CA ALA A 331 -25.74 -10.05 -0.24
C ALA A 331 -26.80 -10.07 -1.35
N SER A 332 -27.77 -9.16 -1.27
CA SER A 332 -28.90 -9.09 -2.20
C SER A 332 -28.76 -7.96 -3.23
N SER A 333 -27.96 -6.94 -2.93
CA SER A 333 -27.74 -5.80 -3.81
C SER A 333 -26.28 -5.37 -3.74
N PRO A 334 -25.52 -5.46 -4.84
CA PRO A 334 -24.21 -4.84 -4.92
C PRO A 334 -24.29 -3.32 -4.70
N HIS A 335 -23.19 -2.75 -4.25
CA HIS A 335 -23.02 -1.29 -4.11
C HIS A 335 -22.29 -0.74 -5.33
N HIS A 336 -22.82 0.35 -5.88
CA HIS A 336 -22.33 0.96 -7.12
C HIS A 336 -21.78 2.36 -6.89
N TYR A 337 -20.63 2.61 -7.50
CA TYR A 337 -19.93 3.89 -7.51
C TYR A 337 -19.64 4.27 -8.96
N PHE A 338 -20.64 4.85 -9.63
CA PHE A 338 -20.55 5.23 -11.03
C PHE A 338 -19.60 6.41 -11.22
N PHE A 339 -18.82 6.44 -12.30
CA PHE A 339 -18.01 7.59 -12.69
C PHE A 339 -17.92 7.69 -14.21
N THR A 340 -17.53 8.87 -14.70
CA THR A 340 -17.44 9.15 -16.13
C THR A 340 -16.08 9.72 -16.48
N LEU A 341 -15.48 9.18 -17.52
CA LEU A 341 -14.34 9.75 -18.23
C LEU A 341 -14.87 10.46 -19.47
N LEU A 342 -14.70 11.77 -19.52
CA LEU A 342 -15.22 12.62 -20.61
C LEU A 342 -14.55 12.30 -21.95
N PRO A 343 -15.16 12.68 -23.09
CA PRO A 343 -14.49 12.60 -24.38
C PRO A 343 -13.09 13.24 -24.33
N ASN A 344 -12.08 12.53 -24.86
CA ASN A 344 -10.66 12.89 -24.82
C ASN A 344 -9.99 12.88 -23.43
N GLN A 345 -10.64 12.35 -22.39
CA GLN A 345 -10.06 12.17 -21.06
C GLN A 345 -9.85 10.68 -20.80
N TRP A 346 -8.61 10.22 -20.89
CA TRP A 346 -8.27 8.85 -20.52
C TRP A 346 -8.01 8.76 -19.02
N GLY A 347 -8.39 7.64 -18.41
CA GLY A 347 -7.84 7.26 -17.11
C GLY A 347 -6.43 6.72 -17.33
N SER A 348 -5.41 7.56 -17.23
CA SER A 348 -4.00 7.16 -17.39
C SER A 348 -3.64 6.06 -16.39
N THR A 349 -4.15 6.18 -15.16
CA THR A 349 -4.20 5.08 -14.19
C THR A 349 -5.55 5.05 -13.49
N VAL A 350 -5.99 3.84 -13.15
CA VAL A 350 -7.16 3.57 -12.29
C VAL A 350 -6.65 2.69 -11.16
N SER A 351 -6.87 3.09 -9.92
CA SER A 351 -6.50 2.34 -8.73
C SER A 351 -7.68 2.31 -7.78
N ALA A 352 -8.12 1.14 -7.35
CA ALA A 352 -9.20 1.01 -6.39
C ALA A 352 -8.92 -0.13 -5.43
N THR A 353 -9.17 0.09 -4.14
CA THR A 353 -8.99 -0.93 -3.10
C THR A 353 -10.25 -1.03 -2.27
N LEU A 354 -10.66 -2.25 -1.97
CA LEU A 354 -11.72 -2.60 -1.03
C LEU A 354 -11.07 -3.38 0.12
N THR A 355 -11.36 -3.02 1.37
CA THR A 355 -10.86 -3.78 2.53
C THR A 355 -11.97 -3.99 3.56
N TRP A 356 -11.91 -5.11 4.28
CA TRP A 356 -12.82 -5.41 5.37
C TRP A 356 -12.10 -6.19 6.47
N HIS A 357 -12.76 -6.33 7.61
CA HIS A 357 -12.24 -7.13 8.72
C HIS A 357 -12.98 -8.47 8.77
N ARG A 358 -12.25 -9.54 9.09
CA ARG A 358 -12.85 -10.82 9.48
C ARG A 358 -13.49 -10.70 10.86
N SER A 359 -14.47 -11.56 11.12
CA SER A 359 -15.11 -11.64 12.43
C SER A 359 -14.42 -12.69 13.28
N ILE A 360 -14.25 -12.38 14.57
CA ILE A 360 -13.61 -13.24 15.55
C ILE A 360 -14.47 -13.24 16.81
N THR A 361 -14.82 -14.43 17.27
CA THR A 361 -15.57 -14.62 18.52
C THR A 361 -14.77 -14.14 19.73
N SER A 362 -15.45 -13.75 20.80
CA SER A 362 -14.77 -13.31 22.04
C SER A 362 -13.99 -14.41 22.76
N SER A 363 -14.19 -15.69 22.39
CA SER A 363 -13.33 -16.80 22.82
C SER A 363 -12.05 -16.93 21.99
N TYR A 364 -11.90 -16.14 20.92
CA TYR A 364 -10.76 -16.10 20.00
C TYR A 364 -10.51 -17.38 19.19
N THR A 365 -11.28 -18.44 19.46
CA THR A 365 -11.15 -19.76 18.84
C THR A 365 -11.79 -19.87 17.46
N VAL A 366 -12.85 -19.10 17.19
CA VAL A 366 -13.57 -19.13 15.91
C VAL A 366 -13.40 -17.81 15.18
N SER A 367 -12.95 -17.89 13.92
CA SER A 367 -12.86 -16.77 12.98
C SER A 367 -13.64 -17.08 11.70
N THR A 368 -14.32 -16.08 11.15
CA THR A 368 -15.03 -16.18 9.86
C THR A 368 -14.68 -14.99 8.97
N LEU A 369 -14.36 -15.26 7.70
CA LEU A 369 -14.13 -14.25 6.69
C LEU A 369 -15.34 -14.15 5.76
N ALA A 370 -15.92 -12.96 5.63
CA ALA A 370 -16.91 -12.71 4.59
C ALA A 370 -16.22 -12.58 3.23
N ASN A 371 -16.86 -13.06 2.17
CA ASN A 371 -16.36 -12.90 0.80
C ASN A 371 -17.03 -11.68 0.14
N LEU A 372 -16.22 -10.64 -0.08
CA LEU A 372 -16.56 -9.41 -0.81
C LEU A 372 -15.66 -9.34 -2.06
N ASN A 373 -16.21 -8.85 -3.16
CA ASN A 373 -15.54 -8.76 -4.45
C ASN A 373 -15.56 -7.32 -4.96
N LEU A 374 -14.55 -6.94 -5.75
CA LEU A 374 -14.45 -5.63 -6.40
C LEU A 374 -14.38 -5.80 -7.91
N HIS A 375 -15.32 -5.15 -8.62
CA HIS A 375 -15.35 -5.15 -10.08
C HIS A 375 -15.27 -3.73 -10.61
N LEU A 376 -14.54 -3.53 -11.70
CA LEU A 376 -14.70 -2.39 -12.59
C LEU A 376 -15.54 -2.86 -13.78
N ARG A 377 -16.64 -2.17 -14.05
CA ARG A 377 -17.56 -2.54 -15.14
C ARG A 377 -17.88 -1.32 -15.99
N HIS A 378 -18.18 -1.55 -17.26
CA HIS A 378 -18.81 -0.55 -18.09
C HIS A 378 -20.17 -0.15 -17.51
N ALA A 379 -20.60 1.07 -17.79
CA ALA A 379 -21.93 1.54 -17.45
C ALA A 379 -22.53 2.33 -18.62
N SER A 380 -23.85 2.49 -18.60
CA SER A 380 -24.56 3.44 -19.46
C SER A 380 -25.81 3.95 -18.75
N GLY A 381 -25.89 5.25 -18.47
CA GLY A 381 -27.04 5.86 -17.81
C GLY A 381 -27.38 5.20 -16.47
N PHE A 382 -26.36 4.95 -15.64
CA PHE A 382 -26.46 4.21 -14.36
C PHE A 382 -26.89 2.74 -14.47
N THR A 383 -26.88 2.18 -15.68
CA THR A 383 -27.07 0.74 -15.88
C THR A 383 -25.71 0.05 -15.97
N VAL A 384 -25.52 -1.00 -15.16
CA VAL A 384 -24.27 -1.76 -15.12
C VAL A 384 -24.15 -2.66 -16.35
N GLY A 385 -22.98 -2.66 -16.98
CA GLY A 385 -22.66 -3.38 -18.20
C GLY A 385 -21.63 -4.51 -18.00
N ALA A 386 -20.84 -4.78 -19.04
CA ALA A 386 -19.82 -5.83 -19.02
C ALA A 386 -18.68 -5.53 -18.03
N VAL A 387 -18.07 -6.59 -17.50
CA VAL A 387 -16.87 -6.48 -16.64
C VAL A 387 -15.69 -6.01 -17.49
N VAL A 388 -14.95 -5.03 -16.98
CA VAL A 388 -13.67 -4.57 -17.51
C VAL A 388 -12.54 -5.32 -16.81
N ASP A 389 -12.58 -5.34 -15.48
CA ASP A 389 -11.62 -6.04 -14.63
C ASP A 389 -12.25 -6.37 -13.27
N GLU A 390 -11.71 -7.35 -12.57
CA GLU A 390 -12.22 -7.82 -11.28
C GLU A 390 -11.11 -8.35 -10.37
N SER A 391 -11.40 -8.29 -9.07
CA SER A 391 -10.60 -8.83 -7.99
C SER A 391 -11.57 -9.55 -7.05
N ILE A 392 -11.41 -10.87 -6.94
CA ILE A 392 -12.40 -11.82 -6.40
C ILE A 392 -11.76 -12.91 -5.52
N SER A 393 -10.81 -12.55 -4.67
CA SER A 393 -10.17 -13.50 -3.76
C SER A 393 -11.16 -14.06 -2.74
N SER A 394 -11.20 -15.39 -2.63
CA SER A 394 -12.00 -16.07 -1.61
C SER A 394 -11.36 -16.14 -0.22
N ILE A 395 -10.07 -15.75 -0.11
CA ILE A 395 -9.27 -15.93 1.11
C ILE A 395 -8.69 -14.64 1.66
N ASP A 396 -8.56 -13.59 0.85
CA ASP A 396 -8.07 -12.28 1.28
C ASP A 396 -9.22 -11.42 1.84
N ASN A 397 -8.89 -10.46 2.72
CA ASN A 397 -9.82 -9.43 3.17
C ASN A 397 -9.57 -8.08 2.47
N VAL A 398 -9.04 -8.17 1.26
CA VAL A 398 -8.71 -7.05 0.41
C VAL A 398 -8.93 -7.44 -1.04
N GLU A 399 -9.51 -6.52 -1.80
CA GLU A 399 -9.53 -6.58 -3.25
C GLU A 399 -8.88 -5.33 -3.80
N HIS A 400 -8.06 -5.45 -4.84
CA HIS A 400 -7.35 -4.33 -5.43
C HIS A 400 -7.37 -4.43 -6.95
N LEU A 401 -7.75 -3.33 -7.59
CA LEU A 401 -7.73 -3.15 -9.04
C LEU A 401 -6.71 -2.09 -9.39
N PHE A 402 -5.93 -2.37 -10.43
CA PHE A 402 -5.09 -1.37 -11.05
C PHE A 402 -5.04 -1.57 -12.57
N LEU A 403 -5.43 -0.53 -13.30
CA LEU A 403 -5.41 -0.48 -14.75
C LEU A 403 -4.65 0.75 -15.22
N ARG A 404 -4.12 0.67 -16.44
CA ARG A 404 -3.59 1.82 -17.16
C ARG A 404 -4.45 2.07 -18.38
N ASN A 405 -4.48 3.32 -18.82
CA ASN A 405 -5.11 3.70 -20.08
C ASN A 405 -6.58 3.24 -20.23
N LEU A 406 -7.40 3.46 -19.19
CA LEU A 406 -8.85 3.25 -19.28
C LEU A 406 -9.44 4.28 -20.27
N PRO A 407 -10.13 3.85 -21.33
CA PRO A 407 -10.65 4.76 -22.35
C PRO A 407 -11.80 5.63 -21.82
N PRO A 408 -12.09 6.78 -22.47
CA PRO A 408 -13.29 7.56 -22.22
C PRO A 408 -14.57 6.70 -22.22
N GLY A 409 -15.48 6.98 -21.29
CA GLY A 409 -16.70 6.20 -21.12
C GLY A 409 -17.31 6.34 -19.73
N GLU A 410 -18.44 5.66 -19.55
CA GLU A 410 -19.10 5.52 -18.25
C GLU A 410 -18.73 4.17 -17.63
N TYR A 411 -18.41 4.19 -16.34
CA TYR A 411 -17.95 3.04 -15.59
C TYR A 411 -18.60 3.00 -14.21
N VAL A 412 -18.47 1.86 -13.56
CA VAL A 412 -18.89 1.66 -12.17
C VAL A 412 -17.88 0.78 -11.46
N LEU A 413 -17.47 1.21 -10.26
CA LEU A 413 -16.91 0.28 -9.28
C LEU A 413 -18.09 -0.40 -8.57
N GLU A 414 -18.10 -1.73 -8.61
CA GLU A 414 -19.14 -2.56 -7.98
C GLU A 414 -18.52 -3.36 -6.84
N VAL A 415 -19.04 -3.15 -5.62
CA VAL A 415 -18.76 -4.00 -4.46
C VAL A 415 -19.90 -5.00 -4.32
N SER A 416 -19.62 -6.27 -4.59
CA SER A 416 -20.57 -7.36 -4.35
C SER A 416 -20.12 -8.21 -3.16
N ALA A 417 -21.06 -8.88 -2.50
CA ALA A 417 -20.78 -9.64 -1.30
C ALA A 417 -21.66 -10.88 -1.20
N SER A 418 -21.15 -11.90 -0.50
CA SER A 418 -21.92 -13.09 -0.10
C SER A 418 -22.64 -12.92 1.24
N SER A 419 -22.25 -11.89 2.01
CA SER A 419 -22.75 -11.62 3.36
C SER A 419 -23.29 -10.20 3.49
N ASN A 420 -24.35 -10.05 4.28
CA ASN A 420 -24.88 -8.75 4.66
C ASN A 420 -24.09 -8.15 5.82
N SER A 421 -24.19 -6.83 5.98
CA SER A 421 -23.76 -6.12 7.20
C SER A 421 -22.26 -6.19 7.49
N ILE A 422 -21.42 -6.41 6.47
CA ILE A 422 -19.97 -6.32 6.60
C ILE A 422 -19.56 -4.88 6.32
N THR A 423 -19.05 -4.19 7.33
CA THR A 423 -18.45 -2.86 7.13
C THR A 423 -17.15 -3.00 6.34
N TYR A 424 -17.02 -2.19 5.29
CA TYR A 424 -15.85 -2.14 4.43
C TYR A 424 -15.36 -0.71 4.22
N GLY A 425 -14.09 -0.56 3.90
CA GLY A 425 -13.52 0.65 3.33
C GLY A 425 -13.31 0.44 1.83
N LEU A 426 -13.80 1.38 1.02
CA LEU A 426 -13.50 1.45 -0.42
C LEU A 426 -12.82 2.79 -0.69
N SER A 427 -11.81 2.81 -1.54
CA SER A 427 -11.27 4.06 -2.07
C SER A 427 -10.77 3.88 -3.48
N TRP A 428 -10.73 4.96 -4.24
CA TRP A 428 -10.31 4.94 -5.62
C TRP A 428 -9.64 6.24 -6.05
N GLU A 429 -8.82 6.11 -7.07
CA GLU A 429 -8.28 7.20 -7.85
C GLU A 429 -8.26 6.81 -9.33
N VAL A 430 -8.72 7.73 -10.17
CA VAL A 430 -8.53 7.73 -11.61
C VAL A 430 -7.71 8.97 -11.95
N GLN A 431 -6.42 8.78 -12.22
CA GLN A 431 -5.57 9.83 -12.74
C GLN A 431 -5.84 9.97 -14.23
N THR A 432 -5.96 11.20 -14.71
CA THR A 432 -6.34 11.45 -16.11
C THR A 432 -5.13 11.78 -16.97
N GLY A 433 -5.17 11.43 -18.25
CA GLY A 433 -4.12 11.73 -19.21
C GLY A 433 -4.57 11.57 -20.66
N THR A 434 -3.59 11.45 -21.57
CA THR A 434 -3.81 11.43 -23.02
C THR A 434 -4.03 10.03 -23.62
N GLY A 435 -3.78 8.97 -22.85
CA GLY A 435 -3.90 7.58 -23.31
C GLY A 435 -2.78 7.15 -24.28
N PRO A 436 -2.82 5.92 -24.82
CA PRO A 436 -1.82 5.43 -25.76
C PRO A 436 -1.72 6.33 -26.99
N GLN A 437 -0.50 6.73 -27.35
CA GLN A 437 -0.22 7.63 -28.46
C GLN A 437 0.46 6.90 -29.61
N LEU A 438 0.12 7.29 -30.83
CA LEU A 438 0.74 6.82 -32.07
C LEU A 438 1.10 8.04 -32.93
N SER A 439 2.36 8.15 -33.32
CA SER A 439 2.83 9.13 -34.30
C SER A 439 3.54 8.43 -35.46
N VAL A 440 3.45 8.99 -36.66
CA VAL A 440 4.07 8.44 -37.85
C VAL A 440 4.92 9.51 -38.53
N THR A 441 6.18 9.18 -38.81
CA THR A 441 7.04 9.96 -39.70
C THR A 441 7.31 9.15 -40.96
N ARG A 442 7.41 9.82 -42.11
CA ARG A 442 7.70 9.18 -43.40
C ARG A 442 8.92 9.82 -44.04
N ASP A 443 9.89 8.98 -44.39
CA ASP A 443 11.06 9.35 -45.20
C ASP A 443 11.08 8.48 -46.47
N GLY A 444 10.81 9.10 -47.62
CA GLY A 444 10.62 8.39 -48.88
C GLY A 444 9.55 7.29 -48.80
N SER A 445 9.97 6.03 -49.00
CA SER A 445 9.11 4.84 -48.93
C SER A 445 9.06 4.21 -47.53
N GLN A 446 9.75 4.75 -46.52
CA GLN A 446 9.77 4.18 -45.18
C GLN A 446 8.93 5.02 -44.23
N ALA A 447 8.03 4.37 -43.49
CA ALA A 447 7.29 4.97 -42.39
C ALA A 447 7.80 4.42 -41.05
N THR A 448 8.16 5.33 -40.15
CA THR A 448 8.44 5.01 -38.74
C THR A 448 7.20 5.29 -37.93
N ILE A 449 6.63 4.25 -37.33
CA ILE A 449 5.53 4.32 -36.37
C ILE A 449 6.13 4.33 -34.96
N SER A 450 5.96 5.42 -34.23
CA SER A 450 6.39 5.55 -32.84
C SER A 450 5.18 5.53 -31.92
N LEU A 451 5.20 4.62 -30.95
CA LEU A 451 4.18 4.44 -29.93
C LEU A 451 4.71 4.91 -28.58
N SER A 452 3.86 5.55 -27.79
CA SER A 452 4.17 5.95 -26.42
C SER A 452 2.95 5.86 -25.52
N GLN A 453 3.17 5.95 -24.20
CA GLN A 453 2.11 5.78 -23.18
C GLN A 453 1.40 4.43 -23.30
N LEU A 454 2.13 3.38 -23.71
CA LEU A 454 1.61 2.02 -23.72
C LEU A 454 1.60 1.44 -22.31
N ASP A 455 0.70 0.49 -22.08
CA ASP A 455 0.70 -0.35 -20.89
C ASP A 455 1.90 -1.30 -20.97
N PRO A 456 2.69 -1.46 -19.89
CA PRO A 456 3.71 -2.49 -19.83
C PRO A 456 3.08 -3.88 -19.78
N LEU A 457 3.78 -4.88 -20.31
CA LEU A 457 3.35 -6.30 -20.32
C LEU A 457 2.06 -6.59 -21.11
N LYS A 458 1.54 -5.64 -21.89
CA LYS A 458 0.35 -5.79 -22.74
C LYS A 458 0.73 -6.02 -24.19
N THR A 459 -0.20 -6.63 -24.92
CA THR A 459 -0.07 -6.89 -26.36
C THR A 459 -0.88 -5.87 -27.14
N TYR A 460 -0.24 -5.27 -28.13
CA TYR A 460 -0.83 -4.30 -29.05
C TYR A 460 -0.66 -4.78 -30.48
N THR A 461 -1.68 -4.57 -31.30
CA THR A 461 -1.63 -4.78 -32.74
C THR A 461 -1.62 -3.43 -33.44
N ILE A 462 -0.59 -3.17 -34.24
CA ILE A 462 -0.59 -2.06 -35.17
C ILE A 462 -1.33 -2.53 -36.41
N GLU A 463 -2.38 -1.80 -36.79
CA GLU A 463 -3.13 -2.04 -38.01
C GLU A 463 -2.89 -0.92 -38.99
N HIS A 464 -2.99 -1.23 -40.28
CA HIS A 464 -2.89 -0.25 -41.35
C HIS A 464 -4.08 -0.31 -42.31
N SER A 465 -4.31 0.79 -43.02
CA SER A 465 -5.35 0.91 -44.05
C SER A 465 -4.88 1.83 -45.16
N SER A 466 -5.33 1.59 -46.39
CA SER A 466 -5.15 2.52 -47.52
C SER A 466 -6.35 3.43 -47.73
N ASN A 467 -7.48 3.18 -47.05
CA ASN A 467 -8.77 3.81 -47.34
C ASN A 467 -9.62 4.14 -46.10
N LEU A 468 -9.10 3.92 -44.88
CA LEU A 468 -9.77 4.08 -43.58
C LEU A 468 -10.96 3.15 -43.31
N THR A 469 -11.33 2.26 -44.26
CA THR A 469 -12.47 1.35 -44.12
C THR A 469 -12.02 -0.09 -43.90
N THR A 470 -11.05 -0.56 -44.68
CA THR A 470 -10.47 -1.90 -44.52
C THR A 470 -9.17 -1.80 -43.75
N TRP A 471 -9.11 -2.45 -42.59
CA TRP A 471 -7.92 -2.50 -41.74
C TRP A 471 -7.31 -3.89 -41.79
N GLN A 472 -5.97 -3.95 -41.81
CA GLN A 472 -5.20 -5.19 -41.81
C GLN A 472 -4.11 -5.09 -40.74
N PRO A 473 -3.80 -6.18 -40.03
CA PRO A 473 -2.70 -6.19 -39.07
C PRO A 473 -1.36 -6.00 -39.80
N LEU A 474 -0.57 -5.03 -39.35
CA LEU A 474 0.82 -4.85 -39.78
C LEU A 474 1.74 -5.74 -38.93
N THR A 475 1.64 -5.60 -37.61
CA THR A 475 2.44 -6.34 -36.65
C THR A 475 1.74 -6.39 -35.30
N THR A 476 2.14 -7.34 -34.47
CA THR A 476 1.78 -7.40 -33.05
C THR A 476 3.04 -7.29 -32.22
N LEU A 477 3.00 -6.46 -31.18
CA LEU A 477 4.10 -6.24 -30.26
C LEU A 477 3.61 -6.44 -28.83
N ARG A 478 4.48 -6.98 -27.97
CA ARG A 478 4.24 -7.03 -26.53
C ARG A 478 5.23 -6.09 -25.86
N THR A 479 4.75 -5.22 -24.99
CA THR A 479 5.56 -4.21 -24.27
C THR A 479 6.40 -4.82 -23.13
N ALA A 480 6.87 -6.05 -23.33
CA ALA A 480 7.60 -6.85 -22.36
C ALA A 480 8.38 -8.03 -22.98
N ASP A 481 8.70 -7.99 -24.27
CA ASP A 481 9.47 -9.09 -24.90
C ASP A 481 10.88 -9.23 -24.28
N THR A 482 11.38 -8.19 -23.62
CA THR A 482 12.62 -8.21 -22.82
C THR A 482 12.44 -7.55 -21.45
N THR A 483 12.04 -6.28 -21.43
CA THR A 483 11.83 -5.46 -20.23
C THR A 483 10.49 -4.75 -20.34
N PRO A 484 9.71 -4.57 -19.24
CA PRO A 484 8.51 -3.75 -19.26
C PRO A 484 8.78 -2.37 -19.86
N ALA A 485 8.03 -2.01 -20.90
CA ALA A 485 8.22 -0.77 -21.65
C ALA A 485 6.88 -0.04 -21.83
N THR A 486 6.95 1.27 -22.02
CA THR A 486 5.78 2.13 -22.32
C THR A 486 5.87 2.74 -23.73
N THR A 487 6.90 2.37 -24.48
CA THR A 487 7.18 2.85 -25.83
C THR A 487 7.54 1.67 -26.74
N ALA A 488 7.26 1.83 -28.03
CA ALA A 488 7.68 0.89 -29.06
C ALA A 488 7.82 1.62 -30.40
N THR A 489 8.66 1.09 -31.29
CA THR A 489 8.83 1.64 -32.63
C THR A 489 8.73 0.53 -33.65
N GLN A 490 8.00 0.76 -34.74
CA GLN A 490 7.86 -0.16 -35.86
C GLN A 490 8.20 0.55 -37.17
N GLN A 491 8.79 -0.18 -38.11
CA GLN A 491 9.01 0.27 -39.48
C GLN A 491 8.02 -0.39 -40.42
N ASP A 492 7.62 0.34 -41.45
CA ASP A 492 6.77 -0.15 -42.53
C ASP A 492 7.20 0.45 -43.87
N THR A 493 7.09 -0.36 -44.92
CA THR A 493 7.37 0.08 -46.29
C THR A 493 6.07 0.52 -46.94
N VAL A 494 6.02 1.79 -47.34
CA VAL A 494 4.85 2.46 -47.89
C VAL A 494 5.04 2.68 -49.39
N SER A 495 4.16 2.08 -50.18
CA SER A 495 4.05 2.33 -51.62
C SER A 495 3.54 3.74 -51.93
N THR A 496 3.34 4.06 -53.21
CA THR A 496 2.64 5.30 -53.60
C THR A 496 1.21 5.31 -53.05
N GLY A 497 0.77 6.47 -52.57
CA GLY A 497 -0.56 6.68 -51.98
C GLY A 497 -0.57 6.87 -50.46
N PRO A 498 -1.75 7.17 -49.89
CA PRO A 498 -1.93 7.32 -48.45
C PRO A 498 -1.91 5.95 -47.75
N LYS A 499 -1.34 5.91 -46.55
CA LYS A 499 -1.38 4.76 -45.63
C LYS A 499 -1.65 5.31 -44.24
N PHE A 500 -2.67 4.77 -43.59
CA PHE A 500 -3.14 5.16 -42.27
C PHE A 500 -2.84 4.06 -41.28
N TYR A 501 -2.63 4.42 -40.02
CA TYR A 501 -2.27 3.49 -38.96
C TYR A 501 -3.19 3.70 -37.75
N ARG A 502 -3.50 2.61 -37.04
CA ARG A 502 -4.18 2.66 -35.75
C ARG A 502 -3.64 1.58 -34.82
N LEU A 503 -3.88 1.78 -33.53
CA LEU A 503 -3.52 0.84 -32.48
C LEU A 503 -4.79 0.09 -32.03
N ALA A 504 -4.73 -1.24 -32.00
CA ALA A 504 -5.78 -2.10 -31.48
C ALA A 504 -5.26 -2.91 -30.30
N TRP A 505 -6.02 -2.96 -29.20
CA TRP A 505 -5.73 -3.76 -28.01
C TRP A 505 -6.99 -3.99 -27.17
N THR A 506 -6.89 -4.89 -26.19
CA THR A 506 -7.88 -5.01 -25.12
C THR A 506 -7.34 -4.32 -23.87
N PRO A 507 -7.98 -3.22 -23.40
CA PRO A 507 -7.60 -2.50 -22.19
C PRO A 507 -7.40 -3.40 -20.98
#